data_AF-A0A9X3CF69-F1
#
_entry.id   AF-A0A9X3CF69-F1
#
_cell.length_a   1.000
_cell.length_b   1.000
_cell.length_c   1.000
_cell.angle_alpha   90.00
_cell.angle_beta   90.00
_cell.angle_gamma   90.00
#
_symmetry.space_group_name_H-M   'P 1'
#
loop_
_entity.id
_entity.type
_entity.pdbx_description
1 polymer ?
#
loop_
_entity_poly.entity_id
_entity_poly.type
_entity_poly.pdbx_seq_one_letter_code
_entity_poly.pdbx_strand_id
1 'polypeptide(L)' 'MKVLIQYTKTGKYRDRAWESLSIRAKGEIHAVTPSSASQLIEQNKAVLFTTENEDIIIKA' A
#
# COMPACT_ATOMS: atom_id res chain seq x y z
N MET A 1 1.75 9.31 10.07
CA MET A 1 1.32 9.52 8.66
C MET A 1 1.22 8.17 7.95
N LYS A 2 0.19 7.98 7.15
CA LYS A 2 -0.02 6.80 6.29
C LYS A 2 -0.45 7.28 4.91
N VAL A 3 -0.19 6.47 3.89
CA VAL A 3 -0.63 6.68 2.50
C VAL A 3 -1.42 5.46 2.03
N LEU A 4 -2.36 5.67 1.11
CA LEU A 4 -3.15 4.59 0.53
C LEU A 4 -2.42 3.98 -0.66
N ILE A 5 -2.37 2.65 -0.71
CA ILE A 5 -1.89 1.89 -1.85
C ILE A 5 -2.95 0.88 -2.28
N GLN A 6 -2.91 0.48 -3.55
CA GLN A 6 -3.68 -0.65 -4.06
C GLN A 6 -2.73 -1.81 -4.38
N TYR A 7 -3.00 -2.99 -3.82
CA TYR A 7 -2.19 -4.17 -4.10
C TYR A 7 -2.43 -4.69 -5.52
N THR A 8 -1.36 -4.95 -6.26
CA THR A 8 -1.44 -5.49 -7.62
C THR A 8 -1.32 -7.01 -7.67
N LYS A 9 -0.90 -7.62 -6.55
CA LYS A 9 -0.67 -9.06 -6.40
C LYS A 9 -1.29 -9.54 -5.07
N THR A 10 -1.85 -10.75 -5.08
CA THR A 10 -2.29 -11.41 -3.84
C THR A 10 -1.08 -12.01 -3.14
N GLY A 11 -0.99 -11.86 -1.82
CA GLY A 11 0.16 -12.34 -1.07
C GLY A 11 0.14 -12.00 0.42
N LYS A 12 1.23 -12.34 1.10
CA LYS A 12 1.47 -11.98 2.51
C LYS A 12 2.30 -10.71 2.57
N TYR A 13 1.80 -9.71 3.29
CA TYR A 13 2.43 -8.40 3.41
C TYR A 13 2.49 -7.97 4.87
N ARG A 14 3.48 -7.13 5.19
CA ARG A 14 3.57 -6.40 6.46
C ARG A 14 4.04 -4.99 6.12
N ASP A 15 3.56 -4.01 6.87
CA ASP A 15 3.94 -2.62 6.66
C ASP A 15 5.23 -2.29 7.42
N ARG A 16 5.36 -2.80 8.67
CA ARG A 16 6.61 -2.69 9.44
C ARG A 16 7.26 -4.05 9.63
N ALA A 17 8.59 -4.07 9.80
CA ALA A 17 9.37 -5.30 9.98
C ALA A 17 8.91 -6.16 11.17
N TRP A 18 8.36 -5.52 12.21
CA TRP A 18 7.91 -6.16 13.45
C TRP A 18 6.41 -6.45 13.48
N GLU A 19 5.66 -6.08 12.43
CA GLU A 19 4.23 -6.36 12.33
C GLU A 19 3.98 -7.78 11.78
N SER A 20 2.85 -8.36 12.17
CA SER A 20 2.38 -9.64 11.66
C SER A 20 2.09 -9.56 10.17
N LEU A 21 2.50 -10.59 9.43
CA LEU A 21 2.10 -10.76 8.04
C LEU A 21 0.59 -10.94 7.94
N SER A 22 -0.03 -10.15 7.06
CA SER A 22 -1.45 -10.24 6.72
C SER A 22 -1.60 -10.63 5.26
N ILE A 23 -2.60 -11.45 4.95
CA ILE A 23 -2.95 -11.80 3.57
C ILE A 23 -3.69 -10.59 2.97
N ARG A 24 -3.26 -10.16 1.79
CA ARG A 24 -3.93 -9.12 1.00
C ARG A 24 -4.26 -9.65 -0.38
N ALA A 25 -5.42 -9.26 -0.88
CA ALA A 25 -5.86 -9.62 -2.22
C ALA A 25 -5.44 -8.56 -3.25
N LYS A 26 -5.24 -8.99 -4.50
CA LYS A 26 -5.12 -8.07 -5.63
C LYS A 26 -6.37 -7.17 -5.69
N GLY A 27 -6.16 -5.87 -5.88
CA GLY A 27 -7.18 -4.84 -5.95
C GLY A 27 -7.54 -4.23 -4.59
N GLU A 28 -7.14 -4.84 -3.47
CA GLU A 28 -7.40 -4.33 -2.13
C GLU A 28 -6.65 -3.03 -1.87
N ILE A 29 -7.32 -2.05 -1.27
CA ILE A 29 -6.75 -0.75 -0.88
C ILE A 29 -6.39 -0.80 0.61
N HIS A 30 -5.19 -0.37 0.96
CA HIS A 30 -4.75 -0.36 2.35
C HIS A 30 -3.88 0.85 2.71
N ALA A 31 -3.98 1.29 3.96
CA ALA A 31 -3.18 2.38 4.51
C ALA A 31 -1.86 1.84 5.08
N VAL A 32 -0.74 2.26 4.50
CA VAL A 32 0.62 1.82 4.90
C VAL A 32 1.53 3.01 5.19
N THR A 33 2.68 2.76 5.81
CA THR A 33 3.72 3.78 5.96
C THR A 33 4.29 4.16 4.59
N PRO A 34 4.73 5.42 4.40
CA PRO A 34 5.35 5.84 3.14
C PRO A 34 6.53 4.95 2.72
N SER A 35 7.37 4.52 3.67
CA SER A 35 8.48 3.60 3.41
C SER A 35 8.04 2.25 2.85
N SER A 36 6.97 1.66 3.41
CA SER A 36 6.43 0.40 2.90
C SER A 36 5.77 0.60 1.54
N ALA A 37 5.10 1.73 1.30
CA ALA A 37 4.52 2.04 0.00
C ALA A 37 5.60 2.08 -1.09
N SER A 38 6.68 2.85 -0.88
CA SER A 38 7.80 2.93 -1.81
C SER A 38 8.37 1.54 -2.12
N GLN A 39 8.65 0.74 -1.10
CA GLN A 39 9.20 -0.60 -1.28
C GLN A 39 8.26 -1.53 -2.06
N LEU A 40 6.95 -1.47 -1.82
CA LEU A 40 5.97 -2.31 -2.52
C LEU A 40 5.79 -1.88 -3.98
N ILE A 41 5.86 -0.58 -4.24
CA ILE A 41 5.77 -0.02 -5.59
C ILE A 41 7.02 -0.39 -6.41
N GLU A 42 8.23 -0.20 -5.84
CA GLU A 42 9.49 -0.63 -6.47
C GLU A 42 9.50 -2.12 -6.83
N GLN A 43 8.86 -2.95 -6.00
CA GLN A 43 8.74 -4.39 -6.23
C GLN A 43 7.58 -4.79 -7.16
N ASN A 44 6.87 -3.84 -7.76
CA ASN A 44 5.68 -4.09 -8.59
C ASN A 44 4.62 -4.93 -7.87
N LYS A 45 4.42 -4.68 -6.58
CA LYS A 45 3.43 -5.37 -5.71
C LYS A 45 2.26 -4.48 -5.33
N ALA A 46 2.38 -3.17 -5.53
CA ALA A 46 1.32 -2.20 -5.30
C ALA A 46 1.50 -0.98 -6.21
N VAL A 47 0.47 -0.14 -6.27
CA VAL A 47 0.49 1.21 -6.84
C VAL A 47 -0.01 2.20 -5.80
N LEU A 48 0.40 3.46 -5.89
CA LEU A 48 -0.19 4.52 -5.06
C LEU A 48 -1.68 4.63 -5.41
N PHE A 49 -2.54 4.66 -4.40
CA PHE A 49 -3.96 4.91 -4.63
C PHE A 49 -4.18 6.41 -4.73
N THR A 50 -4.62 6.86 -5.90
CA THR A 50 -4.96 8.25 -6.19
C THR A 50 -6.44 8.36 -6.54
N THR A 51 -6.95 9.59 -6.50
CA THR A 51 -8.27 9.90 -7.07
C THR A 51 -8.23 9.79 -8.59
N GLU A 52 -9.39 9.93 -9.24
CA GLU A 52 -9.49 10.01 -10.71
C GLU A 52 -8.66 11.16 -11.30
N ASN A 53 -8.37 12.20 -10.52
CA ASN A 53 -7.56 13.35 -10.91
C ASN A 53 -6.07 13.21 -10.50
N GLU A 54 -5.64 12.01 -10.10
CA GLU A 54 -4.27 11.73 -9.62
C GLU A 54 -3.91 12.40 -8.28
N ASP A 55 -4.90 12.90 -7.52
CA ASP A 55 -4.65 13.51 -6.22
C ASP A 55 -4.36 12.46 -5.13
N ILE A 56 -3.48 12.82 -4.19
CA ILE A 56 -3.16 12.01 -3.02
C ILE A 56 -4.08 12.38 -1.86
N ILE A 57 -4.80 11.40 -1.32
CA ILE A 57 -5.67 11.58 -0.15
C ILE A 57 -4.84 11.46 1.14
N ILE A 58 -4.77 12.54 1.92
CA ILE A 58 -4.17 12.56 3.26
C ILE A 58 -5.25 12.91 4.27
N LYS A 59 -5.42 12.06 5.29
CA LYS A 59 -6.34 12.29 6.40
C LYS A 59 -5.53 12.56 7.68
N ALA A 60 -5.86 13.66 8.36
CA ALA A 60 -5.27 14.06 9.65
C ALA A 60 -6.03 13.42 10.82
#